data_AF-A0A968CEI0-F1
#
_entry.id   AF-A0A968CEI0-F1
#
_cell.length_a   1.000
_cell.length_b   1.000
_cell.length_c   1.000
_cell.angle_alpha   90.00
_cell.angle_beta   90.00
_cell.angle_gamma   90.00
#
_symmetry.space_group_name_H-M   'P 1'
#
loop_
_entity.id
_entity.type
_entity.pdbx_description
1 polymer ?
#
loop_
_entity_poly.entity_id
_entity_poly.type
_entity_poly.pdbx_seq_one_letter_code
_entity_poly.pdbx_strand_id
1 'polypeptide(L)'
;SRLVLALLDEARAHGSTAATLEVRCADHRTHRLYERFGFRPAGIRRDYYSRPRDDALVMWLHHLDGAETGERLEAIRRETSDAEVTHG
;
A
#
# COMPACT_ATOMS: atom_id res chain seq x y z
N SER A 1 -3.14 -6.51 -5.85
CA SER A 1 -2.94 -5.04 -5.92
C SER A 1 -4.20 -4.24 -6.20
N ARG A 2 -5.18 -4.77 -6.96
CA ARG A 2 -6.37 -4.02 -7.40
C ARG A 2 -7.16 -3.27 -6.32
N LEU A 3 -7.35 -3.89 -5.15
CA LEU A 3 -8.06 -3.23 -4.03
C LEU A 3 -7.30 -2.02 -3.47
N VAL A 4 -5.98 -2.13 -3.32
CA VAL A 4 -5.14 -1.03 -2.81
C VAL A 4 -5.13 0.13 -3.81
N LEU A 5 -5.02 -0.16 -5.12
CA LEU A 5 -5.15 0.85 -6.17
C LEU A 5 -6.47 1.61 -6.05
N ALA A 6 -7.60 0.89 -6.02
CA ALA A 6 -8.93 1.51 -5.95
C ALA A 6 -9.11 2.37 -4.69
N LEU A 7 -8.60 1.92 -3.54
CA LEU A 7 -8.68 2.69 -2.29
C LEU A 7 -7.85 3.98 -2.35
N LEU A 8 -6.66 3.93 -2.94
CA LEU A 8 -5.80 5.12 -3.09
C LEU A 8 -6.36 6.10 -4.12
N ASP A 9 -6.94 5.60 -5.22
CA ASP A 9 -7.63 6.42 -6.21
C ASP A 9 -8.81 7.18 -5.56
N GLU A 10 -9.63 6.48 -4.79
CA GLU A 10 -10.77 7.09 -4.09
C GLU A 10 -10.32 8.12 -3.04
N ALA A 11 -9.31 7.77 -2.25
CA ALA A 11 -8.74 8.70 -1.27
C ALA A 11 -8.21 9.98 -1.94
N ARG A 12 -7.54 9.84 -3.09
CA ARG A 12 -7.07 10.98 -3.90
C ARG A 12 -8.23 11.81 -4.45
N ALA A 13 -9.27 11.17 -4.97
CA ALA A 13 -10.46 11.86 -5.49
C ALA A 13 -11.16 12.70 -4.39
N HIS A 14 -11.09 12.25 -3.13
CA HIS A 14 -11.58 13.00 -1.97
C HIS A 14 -10.59 14.03 -1.40
N GLY A 15 -9.45 14.28 -2.06
CA GLY A 15 -8.47 15.27 -1.63
C GLY A 15 -7.59 14.84 -0.45
N SER A 16 -7.47 13.53 -0.20
CA SER A 16 -6.57 13.02 0.84
C SER A 16 -5.10 13.23 0.44
N THR A 17 -4.31 13.77 1.35
CA THR A 17 -2.88 14.05 1.13
C THR A 17 -1.95 12.96 1.65
N ALA A 18 -2.49 11.98 2.38
CA ALA A 18 -1.75 10.83 2.90
C ALA A 18 -2.65 9.62 3.11
N ALA A 19 -2.04 8.44 3.17
CA ALA A 19 -2.67 7.20 3.63
C ALA A 19 -1.75 6.49 4.63
N THR A 20 -2.34 5.74 5.56
CA THR A 20 -1.62 4.90 6.52
C THR A 20 -2.20 3.50 6.55
N LEU A 21 -1.38 2.52 6.86
CA LEU A 21 -1.80 1.14 7.10
C LEU A 21 -0.99 0.51 8.22
N GLU A 22 -1.51 -0.61 8.71
CA GLU A 22 -0.89 -1.45 9.71
C GLU A 22 -0.78 -2.86 9.13
N VAL A 23 0.42 -3.41 9.15
CA VAL A 23 0.71 -4.75 8.62
C VAL A 23 1.50 -5.54 9.67
N ARG A 24 1.28 -6.84 9.74
CA ARG A 24 2.06 -7.74 10.60
C ARG A 24 3.55 -7.58 10.35
N CYS A 25 4.35 -7.43 11.41
CA CYS A 25 5.81 -7.27 11.31
C CYS A 25 6.47 -8.48 10.65
N ALA A 26 5.94 -9.69 10.84
CA ALA A 26 6.50 -10.89 10.24
C ALA A 26 6.21 -11.04 8.72
N ASP A 27 5.27 -10.28 8.14
CA ASP A 27 4.85 -10.46 6.74
C ASP A 27 5.63 -9.57 5.76
N HIS A 28 6.89 -9.93 5.54
CA HIS A 28 7.79 -9.23 4.62
C HIS A 28 7.32 -9.23 3.15
N ARG A 29 6.47 -10.18 2.74
CA ARG A 29 5.90 -10.19 1.38
C ARG A 29 4.94 -9.03 1.22
N THR A 30 4.07 -8.82 2.21
CA THR A 30 3.11 -7.73 2.21
C THR A 30 3.77 -6.37 2.40
N HIS A 31 4.89 -6.29 3.14
CA HIS A 31 5.69 -5.06 3.22
C HIS A 31 6.16 -4.60 1.83
N ARG A 32 6.78 -5.51 1.06
CA ARG A 32 7.24 -5.22 -0.31
C ARG A 32 6.10 -4.83 -1.25
N LEU A 33 4.91 -5.41 -1.06
CA LEU A 33 3.73 -5.00 -1.81
C LEU A 33 3.40 -3.53 -1.55
N TYR A 34 3.34 -3.10 -0.28
CA TYR A 34 3.00 -1.72 0.08
C TYR A 34 4.11 -0.73 -0.27
N GLU A 35 5.38 -1.12 -0.17
CA GLU A 35 6.51 -0.30 -0.61
C GLU A 35 6.44 0.08 -2.09
N ARG A 36 5.91 -0.80 -2.95
CA ARG A 36 5.71 -0.48 -4.38
C ARG A 36 4.78 0.70 -4.59
N PHE A 37 3.73 0.81 -3.77
CA PHE A 37 2.80 1.94 -3.77
C PHE A 37 3.38 3.21 -3.16
N GLY A 38 4.59 3.16 -2.60
CA GLY A 38 5.25 4.31 -1.97
C GLY A 38 5.07 4.38 -0.45
N PHE A 39 4.42 3.40 0.17
CA PHE A 39 4.36 3.35 1.63
C PHE A 39 5.75 3.13 2.24
N ARG A 40 6.03 3.80 3.35
CA ARG A 40 7.28 3.70 4.11
C ARG A 40 7.01 3.40 5.58
N PRO A 41 7.85 2.59 6.25
CA PRO A 41 7.77 2.38 7.70
C PRO A 41 7.78 3.70 8.48
N ALA A 42 6.91 3.82 9.48
CA ALA A 42 6.85 4.98 10.37
C ALA A 42 6.85 4.63 11.87
N GLY A 43 6.61 3.37 12.22
CA GLY A 43 6.64 2.93 13.62
C GLY A 43 6.18 1.50 13.82
N ILE A 44 6.31 1.01 15.06
CA ILE A 44 5.88 -0.33 15.46
C ILE A 44 4.88 -0.21 16.61
N ARG A 45 3.73 -0.85 16.47
CA ARG A 45 2.77 -1.08 17.55
C ARG A 45 3.01 -2.47 18.12
N ARG A 46 3.53 -2.52 19.33
CA ARG A 46 3.81 -3.79 20.04
C ARG A 46 2.53 -4.55 20.35
N ASP A 47 2.56 -5.87 20.19
CA ASP A 47 1.49 -6.81 20.54
C ASP A 47 0.12 -6.47 19.92
N TYR A 48 0.11 -5.84 18.74
CA TYR A 48 -1.10 -5.33 18.12
C TYR A 48 -2.04 -6.44 17.63
N TYR A 49 -1.48 -7.49 17.04
CA TYR A 49 -2.26 -8.65 16.62
C TYR A 49 -2.20 -9.73 17.69
N SER A 50 -3.36 -10.29 18.06
CA SER A 50 -3.45 -11.26 19.16
C SER A 50 -3.33 -12.73 18.72
N ARG A 51 -3.58 -13.05 17.44
CA ARG A 51 -3.60 -14.44 16.91
C ARG A 51 -3.11 -14.52 15.46
N PRO A 52 -1.95 -15.15 15.19
CA PRO A 52 -0.84 -15.31 16.13
C PRO A 52 -0.45 -13.95 16.73
N ARG A 53 0.17 -13.95 17.93
CA ARG A 53 0.70 -12.73 18.54
C ARG A 53 1.76 -12.14 17.61
N ASP A 54 1.58 -10.88 17.23
CA ASP A 54 2.54 -10.18 16.38
C ASP A 54 2.44 -8.67 16.57
N ASP A 55 3.55 -7.99 16.32
CA ASP A 55 3.61 -6.55 16.26
C ASP A 55 3.01 -6.07 14.93
N ALA A 56 2.54 -4.82 14.90
CA ALA A 56 2.15 -4.16 13.66
C ALA A 56 3.18 -3.10 13.26
N LEU A 57 3.68 -3.22 12.03
CA LEU A 57 4.40 -2.17 11.35
C LEU A 57 3.39 -1.17 10.80
N VAL A 58 3.48 0.08 11.28
CA VAL A 58 2.74 1.21 10.72
C VAL A 58 3.51 1.72 9.51
N MET A 59 2.84 1.84 8.37
CA MET A 59 3.43 2.40 7.15
C MET A 59 2.60 3.57 6.64
N TRP A 60 3.29 4.60 6.15
CA TRP A 60 2.70 5.83 5.64
C TRP A 60 3.04 6.05 4.17
N LEU A 61 2.05 6.49 3.40
CA LEU A 61 2.23 7.09 2.09
C LEU A 61 1.91 8.58 2.23
N HIS A 62 2.93 9.41 2.21
CA HIS A 62 2.80 10.87 2.18
C HIS A 62 2.69 11.36 0.73
N HIS A 63 2.22 12.60 0.56
CA HIS A 63 2.04 13.21 -0.77
C HIS A 63 1.16 12.35 -1.68
N LEU A 64 0.10 11.79 -1.10
CA LEU A 64 -0.86 10.96 -1.82
C LEU A 64 -1.53 11.75 -2.93
N ASP A 65 -1.66 13.06 -2.83
CA ASP A 65 -2.18 13.99 -3.83
C ASP A 65 -1.15 14.37 -4.92
N GLY A 66 0.13 14.09 -4.68
CA GLY A 66 1.22 14.48 -5.58
C GLY A 66 1.18 13.80 -6.96
N ALA A 67 1.78 14.47 -7.95
CA ALA A 67 1.91 13.97 -9.31
C ALA A 67 2.70 12.65 -9.37
N GLU A 68 3.83 12.57 -8.64
CA GLU A 68 4.68 11.36 -8.59
C GLU A 68 3.88 10.14 -8.12
N THR A 69 3.06 10.30 -7.06
CA THR A 69 2.21 9.21 -6.58
C THR A 69 1.21 8.80 -7.65
N GLY A 70 0.61 9.75 -8.37
CA GLY A 70 -0.32 9.46 -9.46
C GLY A 70 0.32 8.64 -10.58
N GLU A 71 1.50 9.05 -11.05
CA GLU A 71 2.27 8.33 -12.07
C GLU A 71 2.63 6.91 -11.63
N ARG A 72 3.02 6.74 -10.36
CA ARG A 72 3.31 5.45 -9.75
C ARG A 72 2.09 4.53 -9.73
N LEU A 73 0.91 5.02 -9.35
CA LEU A 73 -0.32 4.22 -9.33
C LEU A 73 -0.69 3.75 -10.75
N GLU A 74 -0.54 4.60 -11.75
CA GLU A 74 -0.80 4.24 -13.15
C GLU A 74 0.22 3.24 -13.70
N ALA A 75 1.49 3.32 -13.31
CA ALA A 75 2.48 2.29 -13.65
C ALA A 75 2.08 0.92 -13.07
N ILE A 76 1.71 0.87 -11.78
CA ILE A 76 1.28 -0.38 -11.11
C ILE A 76 -0.01 -0.93 -11.75
N ARG A 77 -0.93 -0.06 -12.18
CA ARG A 77 -2.17 -0.44 -12.87
C ARG A 77 -1.88 -1.17 -14.18
N ARG A 78 -0.99 -0.61 -15.01
CA ARG A 78 -0.57 -1.23 -16.28
C ARG A 78 0.06 -2.60 -16.06
N GLU A 79 1.01 -2.70 -15.12
CA GLU A 79 1.65 -3.97 -14.75
C GLU A 79 0.64 -5.03 -14.29
N THR A 80 -0.40 -4.62 -13.54
CA THR A 80 -1.43 -5.54 -13.04
C THR A 80 -2.34 -6.02 -14.17
N SER A 81 -2.64 -5.17 -15.16
CA SER A 81 -3.44 -5.53 -16.34
C SER A 81 -2.71 -6.50 -17.27
N ASP A 82 -1.41 -6.29 -17.51
CA ASP A 82 -0.61 -7.15 -18.41
C ASP A 82 -0.39 -8.57 -17.84
N ALA A 83 -0.32 -8.67 -16.51
CA ALA A 83 -0.19 -9.96 -15.82
C ALA A 83 -1.43 -10.86 -15.97
N GLU A 84 -2.62 -10.25 -16.12
CA GLU A 84 -3.89 -10.98 -16.30
C GLU A 84 -4.08 -11.47 -17.75
N VAL A 85 -3.47 -10.80 -18.75
CA VAL A 85 -3.57 -11.18 -20.17
C VAL A 85 -2.67 -12.37 -20.53
N THR A 86 -1.56 -12.56 -19.82
CA THR A 86 -0.54 -13.58 -20.15
C THR A 86 -0.88 -14.99 -19.62
N HIS A 87 -1.89 -15.13 -18.76
CA HIS A 87 -2.30 -16.42 -18.14
C HIS A 87 -3.68 -16.93 -18.64
N GLY A 88 -4.16 -16.43 -19.77
CA GLY A 88 -5.42 -16.82 -20.42
C GLY A 88 -5.22 -17.75 -21.60
#